data_AF-A0A7V5J2U4-F1
#
_entry.id   AF-A0A7V5J2U4-F1
#
_cell.length_a   1.000
_cell.length_b   1.000
_cell.length_c   1.000
_cell.angle_alpha   90.00
_cell.angle_beta   90.00
_cell.angle_gamma   90.00
#
_symmetry.space_group_name_H-M   'P 1'
#
loop_
_entity.id
_entity.type
_entity.pdbx_description
1 polymer ?
#
loop_
_entity_poly.entity_id
_entity_poly.type
_entity_poly.pdbx_seq_one_letter_code
_entity_poly.pdbx_strand_id
1 'polypeptide(L)' 'ILLEPFIILDGTNKGEVDGFKREWPGDTFCTQEVLDSLQKRGLINIDQKFVRKFGLLPFE' A
#
# COMPACT_ATOMS: atom_id res chain seq x y z
N ILE A 1 0.41 33.20 -1.82
CA ILE A 1 -0.63 33.05 -2.87
C ILE A 1 -0.07 32.06 -3.88
N LEU A 2 -0.74 30.92 -4.10
CA LEU A 2 -0.42 30.02 -5.21
C LEU A 2 -0.96 30.67 -6.49
N LEU A 3 -0.08 30.95 -7.45
CA LEU A 3 -0.43 31.68 -8.68
C LEU A 3 -0.61 30.75 -9.88
N GLU A 4 -0.22 29.48 -9.74
CA GLU A 4 -0.33 28.47 -10.79
C GLU A 4 -1.51 27.52 -10.49
N PRO A 5 -2.25 27.05 -11.51
CA PRO A 5 -3.29 26.05 -11.32
C PRO A 5 -2.71 24.76 -10.75
N PHE A 6 -3.39 24.18 -9.76
CA PHE A 6 -3.01 22.91 -9.15
C PHE A 6 -4.22 22.06 -8.83
N ILE A 7 -4.00 20.76 -8.67
CA ILE A 7 -5.02 19.79 -8.27
C ILE A 7 -4.62 19.24 -6.91
N ILE A 8 -5.58 19.18 -5.99
CA ILE A 8 -5.41 18.48 -4.71
C ILE A 8 -6.15 17.15 -4.82
N LEU A 9 -5.45 16.06 -4.53
CA LEU A 9 -6.02 14.74 -4.44
C LEU A 9 -6.08 14.32 -2.98
N ASP A 10 -7.29 14.04 -2.48
CA ASP A 10 -7.49 13.45 -1.17
C ASP A 10 -7.61 11.92 -1.30
N GLY A 11 -6.47 11.26 -1.14
CA GLY A 11 -6.31 9.79 -1.19
C GLY A 11 -6.49 9.09 0.15
N THR A 12 -7.10 9.72 1.16
CA THR A 12 -7.35 9.07 2.46
C THR A 12 -8.45 8.00 2.37
N ASN A 13 -8.43 7.03 3.30
CA ASN A 13 -9.49 6.03 3.45
C ASN A 13 -10.82 6.73 3.69
N LYS A 14 -11.85 6.37 2.92
CA LYS A 14 -13.18 6.97 3.05
C LYS A 14 -14.00 6.28 4.12
N GLY A 15 -14.78 7.05 4.85
CA GLY A 15 -15.62 6.58 5.95
C GLY A 15 -16.96 7.30 6.03
N GLU A 16 -17.55 7.32 7.22
CA GLU A 16 -18.88 7.90 7.45
C GLU A 16 -18.98 9.37 7.05
N VAL A 17 -17.91 10.14 7.28
CA VAL A 17 -17.82 11.57 6.93
C VAL A 17 -17.93 11.81 5.43
N ASP A 18 -17.54 10.84 4.60
CA ASP A 18 -17.62 10.88 3.14
C ASP A 18 -18.97 10.35 2.61
N GLY A 19 -19.89 9.93 3.49
CA GLY A 19 -21.09 9.19 3.12
C GLY A 19 -20.78 7.79 2.58
N PHE A 20 -19.55 7.30 2.77
CA PHE A 20 -19.10 5.99 2.32
C PHE A 20 -19.48 4.93 3.36
N LYS A 21 -20.49 4.11 3.02
CA LYS A 21 -21.07 3.11 3.95
C LYS A 21 -20.57 1.68 3.73
N ARG A 22 -19.78 1.42 2.68
CA ARG A 22 -19.15 0.10 2.50
C ARG A 22 -17.84 0.04 3.26
N GLU A 23 -17.38 -1.16 3.56
CA GLU A 23 -16.04 -1.34 4.12
C GLU A 23 -14.98 -0.90 3.10
N TRP A 24 -14.03 -0.09 3.57
CA TRP A 24 -12.86 0.26 2.79
C TRP A 24 -11.96 -0.98 2.67
N PRO A 25 -11.44 -1.32 1.48
CA PRO A 25 -10.57 -2.47 1.35
C PRO A 25 -9.35 -2.30 2.25
N GLY A 26 -9.05 -3.34 3.03
CA GLY A 26 -7.80 -3.40 3.78
C GLY A 26 -6.58 -3.50 2.87
N ASP A 27 -5.41 -3.26 3.44
CA ASP A 27 -4.16 -3.40 2.72
C ASP A 27 -3.90 -4.87 2.31
N THR A 28 -3.23 -5.04 1.18
CA THR A 28 -2.88 -6.37 0.64
C THR A 28 -1.52 -6.85 1.15
N PHE A 29 -1.30 -6.71 2.47
CA PHE A 29 -0.05 -7.14 3.08
C PHE A 29 0.11 -8.66 2.99
N CYS A 30 1.33 -9.05 2.63
CA CYS A 30 1.80 -10.42 2.78
C CYS A 30 2.32 -10.63 4.20
N THR A 31 2.52 -11.89 4.57
CA THR A 31 3.33 -12.21 5.75
C THR A 31 4.79 -12.40 5.35
N GLN A 32 5.71 -12.22 6.31
CA GLN A 32 7.14 -12.41 6.04
C GLN A 32 7.43 -13.84 5.56
N GLU A 33 6.71 -14.84 6.09
CA GLU A 33 6.88 -16.25 5.74
C GLU A 33 6.52 -16.52 4.27
N VAL A 34 5.53 -15.81 3.72
CA VAL A 34 5.17 -15.91 2.31
C VAL A 34 6.30 -15.38 1.43
N LEU A 35 6.86 -14.22 1.76
CA LEU A 35 7.98 -13.63 1.00
C LEU A 35 9.22 -14.53 1.04
N ASP A 36 9.54 -15.09 2.21
CA ASP A 36 10.64 -16.03 2.40
C ASP A 36 10.44 -17.31 1.59
N SER A 37 9.21 -17.85 1.56
CA SER A 37 8.86 -19.04 0.76
C SER A 37 9.06 -18.79 -0.74
N LEU A 38 8.64 -17.62 -1.23
CA LEU A 38 8.80 -17.23 -2.63
C LEU A 38 10.28 -17.09 -3.04
N GLN A 39 11.09 -16.49 -2.18
CA GLN A 39 12.54 -16.39 -2.35
C GLN A 39 13.22 -17.78 -2.33
N LYS A 40 12.87 -18.64 -1.37
CA LYS A 40 13.39 -20.02 -1.29
C LYS A 40 13.07 -20.86 -2.52
N ARG A 41 11.90 -20.62 -3.14
CA ARG A 41 11.49 -21.28 -4.39
C ARG A 41 12.15 -20.68 -5.63
N GLY A 42 12.93 -19.60 -5.49
CA GLY A 42 13.59 -18.92 -6.60
C GLY A 42 12.63 -18.22 -7.56
N LEU A 43 11.41 -17.90 -7.12
CA LEU A 43 10.37 -17.33 -7.99
C LEU A 43 10.53 -15.84 -8.20
N ILE A 44 11.04 -15.14 -7.19
CA ILE A 44 11.15 -13.68 -7.19
C ILE A 44 12.29 -13.27 -6.26
N ASN A 45 13.09 -12.31 -6.71
CA ASN A 45 14.12 -11.70 -5.88
C ASN A 45 13.54 -10.49 -5.15
N ILE A 46 13.36 -10.64 -3.84
CA ILE A 46 12.76 -9.65 -2.94
C ILE A 46 13.88 -9.05 -2.07
N ASP A 47 14.08 -7.74 -2.21
CA ASP A 47 14.92 -6.93 -1.31
C ASP A 47 14.08 -5.89 -0.56
N GLN A 48 14.70 -5.18 0.38
CA GLN A 48 14.02 -4.15 1.17
C GLN A 48 13.47 -2.99 0.32
N LYS A 49 14.13 -2.67 -0.80
CA LYS A 49 13.65 -1.63 -1.72
C LYS A 49 12.37 -2.08 -2.42
N PHE A 50 12.30 -3.34 -2.83
CA PHE A 50 11.14 -3.97 -3.44
C PHE A 50 9.96 -4.00 -2.48
N VAL A 51 10.18 -4.47 -1.24
CA VAL A 51 9.14 -4.50 -0.20
C VAL A 51 8.55 -3.12 0.03
N ARG A 52 9.40 -2.09 0.20
CA ARG A 52 8.94 -0.70 0.42
C ARG A 52 8.25 -0.10 -0.80
N LYS A 53 8.75 -0.38 -2.01
CA LYS A 53 8.17 0.14 -3.25
C LYS A 53 6.73 -0.33 -3.45
N PHE A 54 6.43 -1.58 -3.08
CA PHE A 54 5.13 -2.21 -3.30
C PHE A 54 4.28 -2.35 -2.04
N GLY A 55 4.79 -1.92 -0.87
CA GLY A 55 4.05 -2.00 0.40
C GLY A 55 3.66 -3.44 0.75
N LEU A 56 4.56 -4.40 0.55
CA LEU A 56 4.24 -5.83 0.74
C LEU A 56 4.09 -6.23 2.21
N LEU A 57 4.63 -5.43 3.12
CA LEU A 57 4.56 -5.62 4.56
C LEU A 57 4.08 -4.31 5.20
N PRO A 58 3.52 -4.35 6.42
CA PRO A 58 3.17 -3.15 7.17
C PRO A 58 4.38 -2.21 7.29
N PHE A 59 4.13 -0.90 7.14
CA PHE A 59 5.14 0.11 7.40
C PHE A 59 5.23 0.33 8.92
N GLU A 60 6.42 0.12 9.49
CA GLU A 60 6.77 0.57 10.85
C GLU A 60 7.02 2.08 10.90
#